data_AF-A0A968T0T6-F1
#
_entry.id   AF-A0A968T0T6-F1
#
_cell.length_a   1.000
_cell.length_b   1.000
_cell.length_c   1.000
_cell.angle_alpha   90.00
_cell.angle_beta   90.00
_cell.angle_gamma   90.00
#
_symmetry.space_group_name_H-M   'P 1'
#
loop_
_entity.id
_entity.type
_entity.pdbx_description
1 polymer ?
#
loop_
_entity_poly.entity_id
_entity_poly.type
_entity_poly.pdbx_seq_one_letter_code
_entity_poly.pdbx_strand_id
1 'polypeptide(L)'
;MGIYEPGATGTVRVELNRPGVSKLVLVAYSSVIWDVVVGPNATLDSILVSGYEVPIVNAPAGVPVDVRSFLGGDTRLPFAYTWDSYEARRLRFELEASMGLVLRSFSGCYQGETFIID
;
A
#
# COMPACT_ATOMS: atom_id res chain seq x y z
N MET A 1 -3.51 0.32 2.09
CA MET A 1 -4.27 1.10 1.09
C MET A 1 -4.32 0.31 -0.18
N GLY A 2 -5.38 0.46 -0.96
CA GLY A 2 -5.41 -0.15 -2.27
C GLY A 2 -6.22 0.59 -3.31
N ILE A 3 -5.71 0.59 -4.53
CA ILE A 3 -6.31 1.25 -5.69
C ILE A 3 -6.38 0.29 -6.87
N TYR A 4 -7.28 0.55 -7.82
CA TYR A 4 -7.15 -0.07 -9.13
C TYR A 4 -6.09 0.68 -9.93
N GLU A 5 -6.22 1.99 -10.04
CA GLU A 5 -5.32 2.85 -10.81
C GLU A 5 -5.06 4.20 -10.14
N PRO A 6 -3.95 4.89 -10.47
CA PRO A 6 -3.74 6.25 -10.01
C PRO A 6 -4.62 7.25 -10.77
N GLY A 7 -4.75 8.46 -10.21
CA GLY A 7 -5.28 9.62 -10.91
C GLY A 7 -4.41 10.07 -12.09
N ALA A 8 -4.75 11.21 -12.68
CA ALA A 8 -4.15 11.68 -13.93
C ALA A 8 -2.62 11.87 -13.88
N THR A 9 -2.05 12.07 -12.70
CA THR A 9 -0.60 12.29 -12.51
C THR A 9 0.21 11.00 -12.45
N GLY A 10 -0.43 9.83 -12.32
CA GLY A 10 0.24 8.56 -12.06
C GLY A 10 0.86 8.42 -10.66
N THR A 11 0.74 9.45 -9.82
CA THR A 11 1.33 9.52 -8.49
C THR A 11 0.24 9.55 -7.44
N VAL A 12 0.41 8.77 -6.37
CA VAL A 12 -0.48 8.73 -5.23
C VAL A 12 0.26 9.15 -3.97
N ARG A 13 -0.21 10.23 -3.37
CA ARG A 13 0.29 10.78 -2.12
C ARG A 13 -0.26 9.99 -0.93
N VAL A 14 0.61 9.55 -0.04
CA VAL A 14 0.22 8.88 1.21
C VAL A 14 0.79 9.67 2.38
N GLU A 15 -0.10 10.23 3.20
CA GLU A 15 0.26 11.02 4.37
C GLU A 15 -0.06 10.23 5.63
N LEU A 16 0.98 9.77 6.32
CA LEU A 16 0.88 9.05 7.58
C LEU A 16 1.06 10.03 8.74
N ASN A 17 -0.05 10.41 9.37
CA ASN A 17 -0.08 11.27 10.57
C ASN A 17 -0.40 10.51 11.85
N ARG A 18 -0.90 9.27 11.73
CA ARG A 18 -1.24 8.40 12.85
C ARG A 18 -0.11 8.28 13.87
N PRO A 19 -0.34 8.69 15.13
CA PRO A 19 0.67 8.58 16.16
C PRO A 19 1.15 7.14 16.39
N GLY A 20 2.46 6.99 16.57
CA GLY A 20 3.09 5.70 16.85
C GLY A 20 3.57 4.95 15.60
N VAL A 21 3.92 3.67 15.80
CA VAL A 21 4.57 2.84 14.79
C VAL A 21 3.55 2.20 13.86
N SER A 22 3.71 2.42 12.56
CA SER A 22 2.89 1.85 11.50
C SER A 22 3.73 1.09 10.48
N LYS A 23 3.15 0.02 9.93
CA LYS A 23 3.60 -0.62 8.69
C LYS A 23 2.56 -0.34 7.62
N LEU A 24 2.99 0.07 6.43
CA LEU A 24 2.07 0.33 5.33
C LEU A 24 2.07 -0.83 4.35
N VAL A 25 0.87 -1.24 3.94
CA VAL A 25 0.66 -2.15 2.81
C VAL A 25 -0.01 -1.36 1.70
N LEU A 26 0.62 -1.29 0.54
CA LEU A 26 0.17 -0.54 -0.64
C LEU A 26 -0.10 -1.52 -1.76
N VAL A 27 -1.33 -1.58 -2.28
CA VAL A 27 -1.67 -2.47 -3.40
C VAL A 27 -2.27 -1.71 -4.57
N ALA A 28 -1.87 -2.04 -5.79
CA ALA A 28 -2.40 -1.43 -7.01
C ALA A 28 -2.52 -2.46 -8.14
N TYR A 29 -3.44 -2.23 -9.08
CA TYR A 29 -3.43 -2.96 -10.35
C TYR A 29 -2.47 -2.28 -11.34
N SER A 30 -2.76 -1.03 -11.71
CA SER A 30 -1.95 -0.26 -12.66
C SER A 30 -0.65 0.27 -12.04
N SER A 31 0.32 0.62 -12.90
CA SER A 31 1.57 1.26 -12.50
C SER A 31 1.29 2.56 -11.76
N VAL A 32 2.00 2.76 -10.65
CA VAL A 32 1.78 3.88 -9.73
C VAL A 32 3.09 4.26 -9.06
N ILE A 33 3.26 5.56 -8.86
CA ILE A 33 4.30 6.12 -7.99
C ILE A 33 3.65 6.42 -6.64
N TRP A 34 4.01 5.68 -5.60
CA TRP A 34 3.59 5.97 -4.23
C TRP A 34 4.54 6.98 -3.60
N ASP A 35 4.05 8.16 -3.28
CA ASP A 35 4.80 9.20 -2.59
C ASP A 35 4.40 9.25 -1.11
N VAL A 36 5.26 8.72 -0.24
CA VAL A 36 4.94 8.49 1.17
C VAL A 36 5.61 9.54 2.05
N VAL A 37 4.81 10.25 2.83
CA VAL A 37 5.30 11.21 3.83
C VAL A 37 4.74 10.88 5.21
N VAL A 38 5.60 11.09 6.21
CA VAL A 38 5.34 10.75 7.61
C VAL A 38 5.32 12.05 8.41
N GLY A 39 4.22 12.29 9.11
CA GLY A 39 4.03 13.42 9.99
C GLY A 39 4.88 13.32 11.27
N PRO A 40 5.03 14.43 12.02
CA PRO A 40 6.02 14.55 13.10
C PRO A 40 5.82 13.59 14.29
N ASN A 41 4.59 13.10 14.49
CA ASN A 41 4.26 12.18 15.60
C ASN A 41 4.07 10.73 15.15
N ALA A 42 4.25 10.45 13.86
CA ALA A 42 4.13 9.14 13.27
C ALA A 42 5.50 8.50 13.07
N THR A 43 5.55 7.17 13.07
CA THR A 43 6.75 6.41 12.75
C THR A 43 6.39 5.34 11.73
N LEU A 44 7.10 5.33 10.62
CA LEU A 44 6.94 4.31 9.58
C LEU A 44 8.05 3.26 9.72
N ASP A 45 7.66 2.05 10.09
CA ASP A 45 8.59 0.92 10.27
C ASP A 45 9.00 0.31 8.94
N SER A 46 8.04 0.05 8.05
CA SER A 46 8.30 -0.50 6.71
C SER A 46 7.13 -0.29 5.76
N ILE A 47 7.41 -0.44 4.47
CA ILE A 47 6.42 -0.45 3.38
C ILE A 47 6.49 -1.80 2.67
N LEU A 48 5.33 -2.46 2.55
CA LEU A 48 5.11 -3.56 1.64
C LEU A 48 4.25 -3.05 0.49
N VAL A 49 4.76 -3.09 -0.74
CA VAL A 49 4.01 -2.71 -1.93
C VAL A 49 3.81 -3.92 -2.83
N SER A 50 2.59 -4.08 -3.35
CA SER A 50 2.30 -5.09 -4.35
C SER A 50 1.49 -4.56 -5.52
N GLY A 51 1.98 -4.77 -6.74
CA GLY A 51 1.35 -4.31 -7.98
C GLY A 51 1.06 -5.44 -8.97
N TYR A 52 0.07 -5.28 -9.85
CA TYR A 52 0.01 -6.13 -11.06
C TYR A 52 1.12 -5.66 -12.00
N GLU A 53 1.13 -4.38 -12.32
CA GLU A 53 2.27 -3.70 -12.92
C GLU A 53 3.33 -3.35 -11.87
N VAL A 54 4.51 -2.90 -12.32
CA VAL A 54 5.65 -2.60 -11.43
C VAL A 54 5.46 -1.23 -10.77
N PRO A 55 5.24 -1.15 -9.45
CA PRO A 55 5.07 0.13 -8.77
C PRO A 55 6.43 0.76 -8.42
N ILE A 56 6.44 2.08 -8.25
CA ILE A 56 7.56 2.84 -7.70
C ILE A 56 7.14 3.36 -6.33
N VAL A 57 8.08 3.41 -5.37
CA VAL A 57 7.83 3.96 -4.04
C VAL A 57 8.89 5.00 -3.70
N ASN A 58 8.47 6.23 -3.50
CA ASN A 58 9.26 7.29 -2.88
C ASN A 58 9.02 7.21 -1.37
N ALA A 59 9.88 6.44 -0.68
CA ALA A 59 9.80 6.26 0.76
C ALA A 59 10.66 7.31 1.50
N PRO A 60 10.31 7.64 2.76
CA PRO A 60 11.19 8.39 3.63
C PRO A 60 12.55 7.70 3.80
N ALA A 61 13.61 8.48 3.96
CA ALA A 61 14.96 7.95 4.12
C ALA A 61 15.05 6.95 5.28
N GLY A 62 15.67 5.79 5.03
CA GLY A 62 15.87 4.73 6.03
C GLY A 62 14.69 3.79 6.23
N VAL A 63 13.53 4.00 5.58
CA VAL A 63 12.39 3.07 5.63
C VAL A 63 12.61 1.91 4.65
N PRO A 64 12.64 0.64 5.12
CA PRO A 64 12.69 -0.52 4.24
C PRO A 64 11.43 -0.62 3.37
N VAL A 65 11.63 -0.94 2.09
CA VAL A 65 10.55 -1.16 1.11
C VAL A 65 10.69 -2.55 0.49
N ASP A 66 9.65 -3.37 0.62
CA ASP A 66 9.51 -4.65 -0.08
C ASP A 66 8.56 -4.44 -1.28
N VAL A 67 9.12 -4.51 -2.49
CA VAL A 67 8.39 -4.32 -3.76
C VAL A 67 8.13 -5.66 -4.41
N ARG A 68 6.85 -5.96 -4.68
CA ARG A 68 6.44 -7.19 -5.37
C ARG A 68 5.53 -6.86 -6.54
N SER A 69 5.81 -7.38 -7.72
CA SER A 69 4.92 -7.17 -8.86
C SER A 69 4.74 -8.41 -9.74
N PHE A 70 3.54 -8.59 -10.29
CA PHE A 70 3.27 -9.70 -11.21
C PHE A 70 4.07 -9.57 -12.50
N LEU A 71 4.06 -8.37 -13.12
CA LEU A 71 4.85 -8.13 -14.33
C LEU A 71 6.37 -8.06 -14.08
N GLY A 72 6.80 -7.90 -12.81
CA GLY A 72 8.20 -8.05 -12.40
C GLY A 72 8.62 -9.50 -12.11
N GLY A 73 7.68 -10.46 -12.14
CA GLY A 73 7.95 -11.87 -11.92
C GLY A 73 7.87 -12.33 -10.45
N ASP A 74 7.37 -11.50 -9.54
CA ASP A 74 7.28 -11.82 -8.12
C ASP A 74 5.97 -12.55 -7.76
N THR A 75 5.99 -13.21 -6.60
CA THR A 75 4.73 -13.64 -5.96
C THR A 75 4.02 -12.41 -5.40
N ARG A 76 2.91 -12.04 -6.04
CA ARG A 76 2.10 -10.87 -5.67
C ARG A 76 1.14 -11.13 -4.51
N LEU A 77 0.73 -10.05 -3.86
CA LEU A 77 -0.46 -10.05 -3.01
C LEU A 77 -1.75 -9.86 -3.84
N PRO A 78 -2.92 -10.21 -3.28
CA PRO A 78 -4.22 -9.85 -3.81
C PRO A 78 -4.39 -8.32 -3.92
N PHE A 79 -5.00 -7.85 -5.01
CA PHE A 79 -5.20 -6.41 -5.25
C PHE A 79 -6.61 -6.03 -4.83
N ALA A 80 -6.71 -5.34 -3.71
CA ALA A 80 -7.98 -4.93 -3.16
C ALA A 80 -8.09 -3.43 -3.14
N TYR A 81 -9.06 -2.88 -3.87
CA TYR A 81 -9.42 -1.46 -3.80
C TYR A 81 -10.78 -1.22 -3.10
N THR A 82 -11.51 -2.30 -2.79
CA THR A 82 -12.78 -2.29 -2.06
C THR A 82 -12.73 -3.35 -0.95
N TRP A 83 -13.15 -2.97 0.27
CA TRP A 83 -13.00 -3.82 1.46
C TRP A 83 -13.85 -5.09 1.45
N ASP A 84 -15.07 -5.03 0.90
CA ASP A 84 -15.98 -6.18 0.89
C ASP A 84 -15.76 -7.13 -0.30
N SER A 85 -14.65 -6.95 -1.03
CA SER A 85 -14.29 -7.80 -2.15
C SER A 85 -13.65 -9.13 -1.71
N TYR A 86 -13.73 -10.12 -2.60
CA TYR A 86 -12.98 -11.37 -2.45
C TYR A 86 -11.47 -11.11 -2.32
N GLU A 87 -10.92 -10.21 -3.13
CA GLU A 87 -9.50 -9.84 -3.09
C GLU A 87 -9.10 -9.23 -1.74
N ALA A 88 -9.93 -8.39 -1.11
CA ALA A 88 -9.65 -7.84 0.21
C ALA A 88 -9.59 -8.91 1.30
N ARG A 89 -10.50 -9.90 1.24
CA ARG A 89 -10.49 -11.04 2.18
C ARG A 89 -9.23 -11.87 2.03
N ARG A 90 -8.81 -12.11 0.79
CA ARG A 90 -7.55 -12.81 0.51
C ARG A 90 -6.33 -12.01 0.94
N LEU A 91 -6.30 -10.70 0.66
CA LEU A 91 -5.22 -9.82 1.08
C LEU A 91 -5.05 -9.87 2.60
N ARG A 92 -6.15 -9.73 3.35
CA ARG A 92 -6.14 -9.85 4.80
C ARG A 92 -5.59 -11.21 5.25
N PHE A 93 -6.10 -12.30 4.67
CA PHE A 93 -5.65 -13.64 5.01
C PHE A 93 -4.14 -13.82 4.77
N GLU A 94 -3.61 -13.39 3.62
CA GLU A 94 -2.19 -13.53 3.32
C GLU A 94 -1.32 -12.65 4.23
N LEU A 95 -1.73 -11.42 4.53
CA LEU A 95 -1.02 -10.55 5.46
C LEU A 95 -0.98 -11.13 6.89
N GLU A 96 -2.11 -11.63 7.37
CA GLU A 96 -2.23 -12.10 8.76
C GLU A 96 -1.65 -13.50 8.94
N ALA A 97 -2.03 -14.45 8.09
CA ALA A 97 -1.65 -15.85 8.24
C ALA A 97 -0.21 -16.12 7.76
N SER A 98 0.21 -15.50 6.66
CA SER A 98 1.52 -15.80 6.06
C SER A 98 2.62 -14.85 6.53
N MET A 99 2.28 -13.60 6.89
CA MET A 99 3.27 -12.58 7.24
C MET A 99 3.18 -12.12 8.71
N GLY A 100 2.19 -12.58 9.46
CA GLY A 100 1.98 -12.17 10.85
C GLY A 100 1.61 -10.69 11.02
N LEU A 101 1.14 -10.03 9.96
CA LEU A 101 0.76 -8.62 9.96
C LEU A 101 -0.74 -8.49 10.23
N VAL A 102 -1.11 -8.05 11.43
CA VAL A 102 -2.51 -7.79 11.79
C VAL A 102 -2.99 -6.51 11.11
N LEU A 103 -3.97 -6.62 10.20
CA LEU A 103 -4.48 -5.46 9.48
C LEU A 103 -5.39 -4.63 10.39
N ARG A 104 -4.97 -3.39 10.68
CA ARG A 104 -5.71 -2.49 11.58
C ARG A 104 -6.73 -1.59 10.89
N SER A 105 -6.45 -1.19 9.66
CA SER A 105 -7.29 -0.29 8.88
C SER A 105 -7.08 -0.52 7.39
N PHE A 106 -8.13 -0.32 6.60
CA PHE A 106 -8.06 -0.37 5.15
C PHE A 106 -8.70 0.89 4.56
N SER A 107 -8.01 1.51 3.61
CA SER A 107 -8.51 2.60 2.78
C SER A 107 -8.32 2.20 1.33
N GLY A 108 -9.37 2.24 0.53
CA GLY A 108 -9.27 1.94 -0.88
C GLY A 108 -10.32 2.64 -1.72
N CYS A 109 -9.98 2.87 -2.98
CA CYS A 109 -10.84 3.50 -3.97
C CYS A 109 -10.43 2.99 -5.36
N TYR A 110 -11.34 3.02 -6.33
CA TYR A 110 -11.01 2.58 -7.69
C TYR A 110 -9.85 3.40 -8.28
N GLN A 111 -9.98 4.73 -8.25
CA GLN A 111 -8.94 5.66 -8.66
C GLN A 111 -8.47 6.50 -7.46
N GLY A 112 -7.16 6.52 -7.20
CA GLY A 112 -6.59 7.22 -6.05
C GLY A 112 -5.61 8.32 -6.42
N GLU A 113 -5.60 9.38 -5.63
CA GLU A 113 -4.63 10.48 -5.73
C GLU A 113 -3.98 10.77 -4.38
N THR A 114 -4.77 10.76 -3.31
CA THR A 114 -4.28 11.03 -1.94
C THR A 114 -4.95 10.11 -0.94
N PHE A 115 -4.16 9.61 0.02
CA PHE A 115 -4.62 8.96 1.24
C PHE A 115 -4.06 9.69 2.46
N ILE A 116 -4.93 10.02 3.41
CA ILE A 116 -4.56 10.57 4.72
C ILE A 116 -4.85 9.50 5.77
N ILE A 117 -3.86 9.22 6.62
CA ILE A 117 -3.93 8.21 7.67
C ILE A 117 -3.68 8.88 9.01
N ASP A 118 -4.75 9.07 9.78
CA ASP A 118 -4.72 9.62 11.14
C ASP A 118 -4.85 8.53 12.22
#